data_AF-A0A1G8N356-F1
#
_entry.id   AF-A0A1G8N356-F1
#
_cell.length_a   1.000
_cell.length_b   1.000
_cell.length_c   1.000
_cell.angle_alpha   90.00
_cell.angle_beta   90.00
_cell.angle_gamma   90.00
#
_symmetry.space_group_name_H-M   'P 1'
#
loop_
_entity.id
_entity.type
_entity.pdbx_description
1 polymer ?
#
loop_
_entity_poly.entity_id
_entity_poly.type
_entity_poly.pdbx_seq_one_letter_code
_entity_poly.pdbx_strand_id
1 'polypeptide(L)'
;MKKICAALLALSLTTGAYITIDSSFSPVSAATTQKVSSVKVTKKVQPIKLPGVDGKVEYPQISGMKNTKLQANLNKKFVDYANQANKAAIELNKMAIEYPAPGDGKYNVTSTYILKRNKGGILSLVYNNYAYTGGAHGNYFYEGININLNTGKTYTLKELFKPGVNYVSIISKEIKNQLAIQNKYWDFRKEDFKAIPANQEFYLTDKGIVVYFSTYEYTSFATGIPEFEIPYSKIKKYLTPGL
;
A
#
# COMPACT_ATOMS: atom_id res chain seq x y z
N MET A 1 -23.84 14.04 8.28
CA MET A 1 -22.57 14.15 7.51
C MET A 1 -21.31 13.83 8.33
N LYS A 2 -21.11 14.36 9.55
CA LYS A 2 -19.90 14.11 10.36
C LYS A 2 -19.62 12.63 10.73
N LYS A 3 -20.65 11.77 10.83
CA LYS A 3 -20.48 10.33 11.17
C LYS A 3 -20.12 9.43 9.97
N ILE A 4 -20.40 9.86 8.73
CA ILE A 4 -20.15 9.07 7.50
C ILE A 4 -18.64 9.08 7.14
N CYS A 5 -17.89 10.13 7.52
CA CYS A 5 -16.43 10.19 7.31
C CYS A 5 -15.63 9.16 8.14
N ALA A 6 -16.16 8.66 9.26
CA ALA A 6 -15.37 7.86 10.20
C ALA A 6 -15.04 6.45 9.68
N ALA A 7 -15.91 5.84 8.87
CA ALA A 7 -15.69 4.49 8.33
C ALA A 7 -14.60 4.44 7.24
N LEU A 8 -14.45 5.53 6.46
CA LEU A 8 -13.37 5.67 5.47
C LEU A 8 -12.04 6.08 6.13
N LEU A 9 -12.08 6.92 7.18
CA LEU A 9 -10.90 7.23 7.99
C LEU A 9 -10.33 6.00 8.71
N ALA A 10 -11.17 5.04 9.08
CA ALA A 10 -10.74 3.79 9.72
C ALA A 10 -9.97 2.85 8.76
N LEU A 11 -10.06 3.10 7.45
CA LEU A 11 -9.38 2.37 6.40
C LEU A 11 -8.09 3.10 5.95
N SER A 12 -8.03 4.43 6.05
CA SER A 12 -6.78 5.19 5.88
C SER A 12 -6.02 5.31 7.21
N LEU A 13 -5.18 4.33 7.54
CA LEU A 13 -4.31 4.42 8.72
C LEU A 13 -2.84 4.50 8.32
N THR A 14 -2.31 5.72 8.34
CA THR A 14 -0.88 5.95 8.44
C THR A 14 -0.38 5.40 9.77
N THR A 15 0.21 4.21 9.78
CA THR A 15 0.87 3.69 10.99
C THR A 15 2.21 4.39 11.18
N GLY A 16 2.17 5.58 11.79
CA GLY A 16 3.32 6.20 12.46
C GLY A 16 3.41 5.70 13.90
N ALA A 17 3.92 4.49 14.11
CA ALA A 17 4.30 4.01 15.43
C ALA A 17 5.80 3.68 15.40
N TYR A 18 6.61 4.66 15.82
CA TYR A 18 8.03 4.44 16.07
C TYR A 18 8.18 3.61 17.35
N ILE A 19 8.42 2.30 17.19
CA ILE A 19 8.93 1.48 18.29
C ILE A 19 10.44 1.73 18.35
N THR A 20 10.89 2.43 19.39
CA THR A 20 12.30 2.47 19.77
C THR A 20 12.69 1.10 20.30
N ILE A 21 13.43 0.33 19.50
CA ILE A 21 14.12 -0.87 19.98
C ILE A 21 15.50 -0.48 20.46
N ASP A 22 15.75 -0.81 21.72
CA ASP A 22 17.04 -0.70 22.41
C ASP A 22 18.14 -1.43 21.63
N SER A 23 19.24 -0.73 21.37
CA SER A 23 20.37 -1.21 20.57
C SER A 23 21.40 -1.89 21.46
N SER A 24 21.18 -3.17 21.75
CA SER A 24 22.24 -4.05 22.26
C SER A 24 22.19 -5.42 21.58
N PHE A 25 22.59 -5.45 20.30
CA PHE A 25 22.96 -6.70 19.63
C PHE A 25 24.43 -6.63 19.21
N SER A 26 25.25 -7.43 19.89
CA SER A 26 26.61 -7.75 19.45
C SER A 26 26.58 -8.48 18.10
N PRO A 27 27.56 -8.28 17.21
CA PRO A 27 27.57 -8.91 15.90
C PRO A 27 27.86 -10.40 16.05
N VAL A 28 26.84 -11.23 15.80
CA VAL A 28 27.06 -12.66 15.54
C VAL A 28 27.67 -12.79 14.14
N SER A 29 28.78 -13.53 14.10
CA SER A 29 29.58 -13.90 12.93
C SER A 29 28.77 -14.10 11.64
N ALA A 30 29.30 -13.55 10.54
CA ALA A 30 28.74 -13.59 9.20
C ALA A 30 28.74 -15.02 8.63
N ALA A 31 27.71 -15.81 8.95
CA ALA A 31 27.33 -16.95 8.13
C ALA A 31 26.68 -16.41 6.85
N THR A 32 27.25 -16.78 5.70
CA THR A 32 26.82 -16.42 4.34
C THR A 32 25.35 -16.78 4.12
N THR A 33 24.46 -15.86 4.50
CA THR A 33 23.01 -16.05 4.37
C THR A 33 22.65 -15.76 2.93
N GLN A 34 22.45 -16.83 2.15
CA GLN A 34 21.99 -16.73 0.78
C GLN A 34 20.68 -15.93 0.74
N LYS A 35 20.73 -14.72 0.16
CA LYS A 35 19.60 -13.78 0.10
C LYS A 35 18.38 -14.46 -0.54
N VAL A 36 17.22 -14.32 0.09
CA VAL A 36 15.93 -14.67 -0.51
C VAL A 36 15.75 -13.82 -1.75
N SER A 37 15.54 -14.45 -2.91
CA SER A 37 15.27 -13.76 -4.17
C SER A 37 13.77 -13.55 -4.40
N SER A 38 12.96 -14.58 -4.11
CA SER A 38 11.50 -14.59 -4.22
C SER A 38 10.90 -15.66 -3.32
N VAL A 39 9.59 -15.57 -3.04
CA VAL A 39 8.85 -16.57 -2.25
C VAL A 39 7.61 -17.05 -2.99
N LYS A 40 7.09 -18.24 -2.66
CA LYS A 40 5.76 -18.64 -3.17
C LYS A 40 4.71 -17.83 -2.42
N VAL A 41 3.83 -17.15 -3.17
CA VAL A 41 2.72 -16.35 -2.63
C VAL A 41 1.41 -17.04 -2.99
N THR A 42 0.58 -17.33 -2.00
CA THR A 42 -0.78 -17.86 -2.19
C THR A 42 -1.79 -16.86 -1.66
N LYS A 43 -2.90 -16.68 -2.37
CA LYS A 43 -3.99 -15.81 -1.95
C LYS A 43 -4.89 -16.52 -0.95
N LYS A 44 -5.16 -15.89 0.17
CA LYS A 44 -6.23 -16.26 1.10
C LYS A 44 -7.39 -15.29 0.92
N VAL A 45 -8.61 -15.81 1.06
CA VAL A 45 -9.85 -15.05 0.95
C VAL A 45 -10.70 -15.33 2.18
N GLN A 46 -11.13 -14.27 2.85
CA GLN A 46 -12.07 -14.30 3.95
C GLN A 46 -13.33 -13.54 3.52
N PRO A 47 -14.49 -14.21 3.37
CA PRO A 47 -15.73 -13.51 3.09
C PRO A 47 -16.17 -12.70 4.32
N ILE A 48 -16.76 -11.53 4.08
CA ILE A 48 -17.47 -10.75 5.09
C ILE A 48 -18.96 -10.90 4.80
N LYS A 49 -19.69 -11.44 5.79
CA LYS A 49 -21.15 -11.56 5.76
C LYS A 49 -21.67 -11.12 7.13
N LEU A 50 -22.02 -9.84 7.23
CA LEU A 50 -22.62 -9.24 8.42
C LEU A 50 -24.02 -8.70 8.03
N PRO A 51 -24.96 -8.56 8.98
CA PRO A 51 -26.25 -7.93 8.68
C PRO A 51 -26.08 -6.56 7.99
N GLY A 52 -26.69 -6.37 6.82
CA GLY A 52 -26.56 -5.12 6.05
C GLY A 52 -25.20 -4.83 5.42
N VAL A 53 -24.19 -5.71 5.56
CA VAL A 53 -22.84 -5.52 4.99
C VAL A 53 -22.31 -6.82 4.37
N ASP A 54 -22.01 -6.77 3.08
CA ASP A 54 -21.32 -7.85 2.37
C ASP A 54 -19.89 -7.43 1.97
N GLY A 55 -19.01 -8.40 1.74
CA GLY A 55 -17.64 -8.07 1.40
C GLY A 55 -16.67 -9.24 1.36
N LYS A 56 -15.38 -8.89 1.25
CA LYS A 56 -14.28 -9.85 1.39
C LYS A 56 -12.97 -9.17 1.75
N VAL A 57 -12.12 -9.91 2.44
CA VAL A 57 -10.72 -9.55 2.67
C VAL A 57 -9.83 -10.58 2.01
N GLU A 58 -8.87 -10.13 1.21
CA GLU A 58 -7.83 -10.96 0.63
C GLU A 58 -6.48 -10.60 1.25
N TYR A 59 -5.67 -11.60 1.56
CA TYR A 59 -4.32 -11.39 2.06
C TYR A 59 -3.36 -12.47 1.56
N PRO A 60 -2.07 -12.16 1.41
CA PRO A 60 -1.10 -13.14 0.97
C PRO A 60 -0.68 -14.06 2.12
N GLN A 61 -0.45 -15.32 1.79
CA GLN A 61 0.32 -16.27 2.59
C GLN A 61 1.56 -16.66 1.81
N ILE A 62 2.73 -16.43 2.41
CA ILE A 62 4.04 -16.74 1.82
C ILE A 62 4.61 -18.05 2.36
N SER A 63 5.35 -18.74 1.51
CA SER A 63 6.03 -20.01 1.83
C SER A 63 7.34 -20.16 1.05
N GLY A 64 8.21 -21.06 1.51
CA GLY A 64 9.48 -21.39 0.86
C GLY A 64 10.67 -20.56 1.35
N MET A 65 10.53 -19.82 2.45
CA MET A 65 11.65 -19.12 3.08
C MET A 65 12.46 -20.08 3.95
N LYS A 66 13.80 -20.01 3.85
CA LYS A 66 14.71 -20.74 4.75
C LYS A 66 14.56 -20.28 6.21
N ASN A 67 14.39 -18.97 6.43
CA ASN A 67 14.11 -18.42 7.75
C ASN A 67 12.62 -18.58 8.08
N THR A 68 12.26 -19.71 8.66
CA THR A 68 10.87 -20.08 8.99
C THR A 68 10.25 -19.17 10.05
N LYS A 69 11.04 -18.66 11.00
CA LYS A 69 10.58 -17.68 12.00
C LYS A 69 10.19 -16.36 11.35
N LEU A 70 11.03 -15.84 10.44
CA LEU A 70 10.71 -14.64 9.68
C LEU A 70 9.48 -14.85 8.78
N GLN A 71 9.38 -16.01 8.13
CA GLN A 71 8.20 -16.37 7.33
C GLN A 71 6.92 -16.33 8.16
N ALA A 72 6.94 -16.93 9.36
CA ALA A 72 5.81 -16.92 10.28
C ALA A 72 5.44 -15.50 10.70
N ASN A 73 6.43 -14.66 11.02
CA ASN A 73 6.21 -13.25 11.37
C ASN A 73 5.58 -12.45 10.23
N LEU A 74 6.06 -12.65 9.00
CA LEU A 74 5.49 -11.99 7.80
C LEU A 74 4.07 -12.46 7.53
N ASN A 75 3.80 -13.76 7.61
CA ASN A 75 2.44 -14.29 7.48
C ASN A 75 1.51 -13.74 8.57
N LYS A 76 2.00 -13.62 9.81
CA LYS A 76 1.25 -12.98 10.88
C LYS A 76 0.93 -11.52 10.54
N LYS A 77 1.89 -10.76 10.01
CA LYS A 77 1.67 -9.38 9.57
C LYS A 77 0.55 -9.26 8.52
N PHE A 78 0.50 -10.18 7.55
CA PHE A 78 -0.58 -10.22 6.56
C PHE A 78 -1.95 -10.55 7.16
N VAL A 79 -1.99 -11.46 8.13
CA VAL A 79 -3.21 -11.73 8.91
C VAL A 79 -3.62 -10.51 9.74
N ASP A 80 -2.67 -9.77 10.33
CA ASP A 80 -2.96 -8.56 11.09
C ASP A 80 -3.53 -7.45 10.20
N TYR A 81 -3.07 -7.30 8.94
CA TYR A 81 -3.72 -6.42 7.95
C TYR A 81 -5.15 -6.87 7.64
N ALA A 82 -5.35 -8.18 7.43
CA ALA A 82 -6.69 -8.70 7.19
C ALA A 82 -7.65 -8.46 8.38
N ASN A 83 -7.15 -8.61 9.61
CA ASN A 83 -7.91 -8.33 10.82
C ASN A 83 -8.27 -6.85 10.96
N GLN A 84 -7.42 -5.93 10.50
CA GLN A 84 -7.75 -4.50 10.46
C GLN A 84 -8.89 -4.21 9.48
N ALA A 85 -8.85 -4.79 8.28
CA ALA A 85 -9.95 -4.68 7.32
C ALA A 85 -11.26 -5.28 7.87
N ASN A 86 -11.20 -6.41 8.57
CA ASN A 86 -12.37 -6.99 9.26
C ASN A 86 -12.94 -6.06 10.34
N LYS A 87 -12.09 -5.36 11.10
CA LYS A 87 -12.57 -4.36 12.09
C LYS A 87 -13.32 -3.22 11.41
N ALA A 88 -12.82 -2.70 10.28
CA ALA A 88 -13.53 -1.68 9.51
C ALA A 88 -14.90 -2.17 9.03
N ALA A 89 -15.01 -3.44 8.63
CA ALA A 89 -16.29 -4.05 8.26
C ALA A 89 -17.28 -4.15 9.44
N ILE A 90 -16.79 -4.45 10.65
CA ILE A 90 -17.61 -4.46 11.87
C ILE A 90 -18.12 -3.05 12.19
N GLU A 91 -17.28 -2.01 12.07
CA GLU A 91 -17.72 -0.63 12.28
C GLU A 91 -18.75 -0.19 11.23
N LEU A 92 -18.56 -0.59 9.96
CA LEU A 92 -19.55 -0.35 8.91
C LEU A 92 -20.87 -1.08 9.19
N ASN A 93 -20.82 -2.30 9.73
CA ASN A 93 -22.02 -3.04 10.12
C ASN A 93 -22.80 -2.36 11.25
N LYS A 94 -22.12 -1.81 12.26
CA LYS A 94 -22.79 -1.01 13.30
C LYS A 94 -23.53 0.19 12.68
N MET A 95 -22.91 0.87 11.72
CA MET A 95 -23.57 1.94 10.98
C MET A 95 -24.74 1.43 10.13
N ALA A 96 -24.62 0.27 9.51
CA ALA A 96 -25.67 -0.33 8.69
C ALA A 96 -26.91 -0.74 9.50
N ILE A 97 -26.73 -1.08 10.78
CA ILE A 97 -27.84 -1.38 11.70
C ILE A 97 -28.61 -0.11 12.06
N GLU A 98 -27.90 1.00 12.34
CA GLU A 98 -28.51 2.29 12.68
C GLU A 98 -29.09 3.00 11.45
N TYR A 99 -28.42 2.87 10.30
CA TYR A 99 -28.77 3.47 9.03
C TYR A 99 -28.68 2.42 7.91
N PRO A 100 -29.76 1.64 7.68
CA PRO A 100 -29.79 0.66 6.62
C PRO A 100 -29.54 1.29 5.25
N ALA A 101 -28.92 0.51 4.35
CA ALA A 101 -28.76 0.93 2.97
C ALA A 101 -30.14 1.18 2.33
N PRO A 102 -30.26 2.13 1.38
CA PRO A 102 -31.53 2.37 0.70
C PRO A 102 -32.10 1.13 0.01
N GLY A 103 -33.42 0.93 0.12
CA GLY A 103 -34.13 -0.22 -0.43
C GLY A 103 -33.68 -1.55 0.19
N ASP A 104 -33.65 -2.62 -0.61
CA ASP A 104 -33.14 -3.94 -0.20
C ASP A 104 -31.61 -4.07 -0.36
N GLY A 105 -30.92 -2.93 -0.44
CA GLY A 105 -29.48 -2.87 -0.65
C GLY A 105 -28.67 -3.31 0.57
N LYS A 106 -27.36 -3.47 0.35
CA LYS A 106 -26.37 -3.65 1.42
C LYS A 106 -25.20 -2.70 1.21
N TYR A 107 -24.57 -2.31 2.30
CA TYR A 107 -23.24 -1.73 2.21
C TYR A 107 -22.23 -2.79 1.78
N ASN A 108 -21.16 -2.35 1.15
CA ASN A 108 -20.11 -3.24 0.69
C ASN A 108 -18.75 -2.78 1.20
N VAL A 109 -17.90 -3.72 1.60
CA VAL A 109 -16.51 -3.43 1.98
C VAL A 109 -15.60 -4.53 1.48
N THR A 110 -14.53 -4.14 0.78
CA THR A 110 -13.51 -5.10 0.37
C THR A 110 -12.12 -4.58 0.63
N SER A 111 -11.21 -5.46 1.02
CA SER A 111 -9.78 -5.22 0.99
C SER A 111 -9.16 -6.33 0.14
N THR A 112 -8.71 -5.99 -1.06
CA THR A 112 -8.08 -6.95 -1.97
C THR A 112 -6.63 -6.56 -2.21
N TYR A 113 -5.77 -7.46 -2.68
CA TYR A 113 -4.38 -7.10 -2.95
C TYR A 113 -3.93 -7.52 -4.35
N ILE A 114 -2.98 -6.75 -4.88
CA ILE A 114 -2.28 -6.97 -6.13
C ILE A 114 -0.80 -7.16 -5.82
N LEU A 115 -0.22 -8.26 -6.30
CA LEU A 115 1.23 -8.50 -6.23
C LEU A 115 1.93 -7.70 -7.33
N LYS A 116 2.72 -6.69 -6.96
CA LYS A 116 3.43 -5.80 -7.90
C LYS A 116 4.88 -6.24 -8.15
N ARG A 117 5.54 -6.80 -7.13
CA ARG A 117 6.90 -7.36 -7.23
C ARG A 117 7.13 -8.49 -6.23
N ASN A 118 7.88 -9.51 -6.65
CA ASN A 118 8.36 -10.61 -5.81
C ASN A 118 9.72 -11.08 -6.32
N LYS A 119 10.72 -10.21 -6.23
CA LYS A 119 12.02 -10.38 -6.90
C LYS A 119 13.11 -9.58 -6.20
N GLY A 120 14.31 -10.16 -6.12
CA GLY A 120 15.48 -9.53 -5.51
C GLY A 120 15.38 -9.41 -3.99
N GLY A 121 14.57 -10.25 -3.34
CA GLY A 121 14.31 -10.17 -1.90
C GLY A 121 13.36 -9.06 -1.52
N ILE A 122 12.59 -8.54 -2.48
CA ILE A 122 11.53 -7.55 -2.27
C ILE A 122 10.20 -8.16 -2.62
N LEU A 123 9.24 -8.02 -1.70
CA LEU A 123 7.82 -8.27 -1.93
C LEU A 123 7.09 -6.92 -1.90
N SER A 124 6.49 -6.53 -3.02
CA SER A 124 5.67 -5.32 -3.12
C SER A 124 4.24 -5.67 -3.44
N LEU A 125 3.32 -5.15 -2.63
CA LEU A 125 1.90 -5.37 -2.70
C LEU A 125 1.19 -4.02 -2.74
N VAL A 126 0.06 -3.97 -3.44
CA VAL A 126 -0.89 -2.85 -3.32
C VAL A 126 -2.21 -3.42 -2.85
N TYR A 127 -2.68 -2.95 -1.70
CA TYR A 127 -4.03 -3.22 -1.23
C TYR A 127 -4.99 -2.22 -1.87
N ASN A 128 -6.03 -2.73 -2.51
CA ASN A 128 -7.18 -1.95 -2.98
C ASN A 128 -8.30 -2.11 -1.96
N ASN A 129 -8.50 -1.06 -1.17
CA ASN A 129 -9.51 -0.97 -0.14
C ASN A 129 -10.70 -0.20 -0.67
N TYR A 130 -11.89 -0.77 -0.56
CA TYR A 130 -13.13 -0.23 -1.12
C TYR A 130 -14.25 -0.27 -0.06
N ALA A 131 -15.06 0.78 -0.03
CA ALA A 131 -16.28 0.83 0.76
C ALA A 131 -17.41 1.53 -0.01
N TYR A 132 -18.60 0.92 0.01
CA TYR A 132 -19.84 1.49 -0.47
C TYR A 132 -20.82 1.65 0.69
N THR A 133 -21.30 2.87 0.90
CA THR A 133 -22.16 3.24 2.03
C THR A 133 -23.48 3.87 1.55
N GLY A 134 -24.00 3.45 0.39
CA GLY A 134 -25.31 3.89 -0.10
C GLY A 134 -25.33 5.22 -0.89
N GLY A 135 -24.17 5.76 -1.27
CA GLY A 135 -24.05 6.96 -2.10
C GLY A 135 -24.16 6.68 -3.61
N ALA A 136 -23.81 7.65 -4.46
CA ALA A 136 -23.81 7.47 -5.91
C ALA A 136 -22.79 6.42 -6.40
N HIS A 137 -21.69 6.25 -5.68
CA HIS A 137 -20.65 5.26 -5.94
C HIS A 137 -19.95 4.87 -4.64
N GLY A 138 -19.14 3.80 -4.68
CA GLY A 138 -18.24 3.46 -3.58
C GLY A 138 -16.96 4.28 -3.65
N ASN A 139 -16.22 4.32 -2.56
CA ASN A 139 -14.90 4.95 -2.48
C ASN A 139 -13.83 3.87 -2.39
N TYR A 140 -12.69 4.12 -3.02
CA TYR A 140 -11.54 3.25 -2.93
C TYR A 140 -10.24 4.03 -2.77
N PHE A 141 -9.25 3.40 -2.17
CA PHE A 141 -7.90 3.93 -2.06
C PHE A 141 -6.89 2.79 -2.06
N TYR A 142 -5.66 3.11 -2.40
CA TYR A 142 -4.55 2.18 -2.44
C TYR A 142 -3.64 2.33 -1.23
N GLU A 143 -3.17 1.20 -0.70
CA GLU A 143 -2.12 1.13 0.32
C GLU A 143 -0.97 0.26 -0.20
N GLY A 144 0.20 0.86 -0.36
CA GLY A 144 1.40 0.22 -0.90
C GLY A 144 2.27 -0.35 0.22
N ILE A 145 2.59 -1.65 0.14
CA ILE A 145 3.43 -2.32 1.15
C ILE A 145 4.65 -2.94 0.47
N ASN A 146 5.83 -2.47 0.85
CA ASN A 146 7.11 -2.83 0.24
C ASN A 146 8.01 -3.49 1.28
N ILE A 147 8.20 -4.81 1.22
CA ILE A 147 8.83 -5.60 2.28
C ILE A 147 10.16 -6.17 1.80
N ASN A 148 11.21 -6.01 2.61
CA ASN A 148 12.44 -6.78 2.47
C ASN A 148 12.24 -8.19 3.04
N LEU A 149 12.27 -9.20 2.19
CA LEU A 149 12.08 -10.61 2.55
C LEU A 149 13.22 -11.20 3.37
N ASN A 150 14.37 -10.53 3.45
CA ASN A 150 15.51 -10.99 4.25
C ASN A 150 15.45 -10.48 5.69
N THR A 151 14.82 -9.33 5.93
CA THR A 151 14.78 -8.69 7.26
C THR A 151 13.37 -8.57 7.84
N GLY A 152 12.34 -8.67 7.01
CA GLY A 152 10.94 -8.41 7.38
C GLY A 152 10.56 -6.94 7.45
N LYS A 153 11.51 -6.04 7.21
CA LYS A 153 11.28 -4.59 7.28
C LYS A 153 10.41 -4.12 6.12
N THR A 154 9.42 -3.29 6.42
CA THR A 154 8.70 -2.51 5.40
C THR A 154 9.50 -1.24 5.11
N TYR A 155 9.78 -1.00 3.83
CA TYR A 155 10.49 0.18 3.36
C TYR A 155 9.59 1.41 3.34
N THR A 156 10.11 2.51 3.87
CA THR A 156 9.63 3.85 3.54
C THR A 156 10.25 4.32 2.21
N LEU A 157 9.64 5.30 1.55
CA LEU A 157 10.16 5.84 0.28
C LEU A 157 11.58 6.39 0.45
N LYS A 158 11.82 7.10 1.55
CA LYS A 158 13.14 7.67 1.90
C LYS A 158 14.25 6.61 1.96
N GLU A 159 13.96 5.43 2.51
CA GLU A 159 14.93 4.35 2.69
C GLU A 159 15.38 3.70 1.38
N LEU A 160 14.65 3.95 0.28
CA LEU A 160 15.08 3.51 -1.04
C LEU A 160 16.28 4.30 -1.58
N PHE A 161 16.55 5.47 -1.02
CA PHE A 161 17.57 6.39 -1.50
C PHE A 161 18.76 6.48 -0.54
N LYS A 162 19.94 6.74 -1.11
CA LYS A 162 21.17 6.96 -0.34
C LYS A 162 21.01 8.16 0.61
N PRO A 163 21.69 8.17 1.77
CA PRO A 163 21.70 9.32 2.66
C PRO A 163 22.07 10.62 1.92
N GLY A 164 21.39 11.72 2.24
CA GLY A 164 21.61 13.03 1.63
C GLY A 164 20.97 13.24 0.25
N VAL A 165 20.43 12.19 -0.39
CA VAL A 165 19.71 12.33 -1.66
C VAL A 165 18.34 12.99 -1.44
N ASN A 166 18.09 14.08 -2.16
CA ASN A 166 16.78 14.72 -2.21
C ASN A 166 15.82 13.97 -3.16
N TYR A 167 15.30 12.83 -2.70
CA TYR A 167 14.40 11.98 -3.49
C TYR A 167 13.08 12.67 -3.84
N VAL A 168 12.57 13.53 -2.96
CA VAL A 168 11.35 14.33 -3.21
C VAL A 168 11.52 15.16 -4.47
N SER A 169 12.64 15.89 -4.59
CA SER A 169 12.93 16.71 -5.78
C SER A 169 13.10 15.85 -7.03
N ILE A 170 13.83 14.74 -6.94
CA ILE A 170 14.09 13.84 -8.07
C ILE A 170 12.79 13.25 -8.62
N ILE A 171 11.95 12.69 -7.75
CA ILE A 171 10.68 12.08 -8.14
C ILE A 171 9.72 13.14 -8.67
N SER A 172 9.58 14.27 -7.97
CA SER A 172 8.67 15.34 -8.38
C SER A 172 9.04 15.91 -9.74
N LYS A 173 10.33 16.03 -10.05
CA LYS A 173 10.81 16.45 -11.37
C LYS A 173 10.39 15.47 -12.47
N GLU A 174 10.53 14.17 -12.21
CA GLU A 174 10.11 13.15 -13.18
C GLU A 174 8.58 13.12 -13.36
N ILE A 175 7.78 13.28 -12.30
CA ILE A 175 6.32 13.41 -12.39
C ILE A 175 5.94 14.62 -13.26
N LYS A 176 6.56 15.79 -13.04
CA LYS A 176 6.34 16.99 -13.87
C LYS A 176 6.70 16.77 -15.34
N ASN A 177 7.74 16.00 -15.63
CA ASN A 177 8.10 15.66 -16.99
C ASN A 177 7.06 14.73 -17.63
N GLN A 178 6.57 13.73 -16.89
CA GLN A 178 5.51 12.84 -17.36
C GLN A 178 4.22 13.61 -17.62
N LEU A 179 3.82 14.53 -16.74
CA LEU A 179 2.65 15.40 -16.95
C LEU A 179 2.80 16.33 -18.16
N ALA A 180 4.01 16.78 -18.49
CA ALA A 180 4.26 17.64 -19.64
C ALA A 180 4.23 16.90 -20.98
N ILE A 181 4.72 15.65 -20.99
CA ILE A 181 4.88 14.83 -22.20
C ILE A 181 3.63 13.98 -22.45
N GLN A 182 2.90 13.66 -21.39
CA GLN A 182 1.77 12.77 -21.42
C GLN A 182 0.56 13.54 -20.89
N ASN A 183 -0.44 13.73 -21.74
CA ASN A 183 -1.81 14.03 -21.28
C ASN A 183 -2.43 12.75 -20.66
N LYS A 184 -1.66 12.02 -19.85
CA LYS A 184 -1.97 10.70 -19.29
C LYS A 184 -3.23 10.77 -18.43
N TYR A 185 -3.37 11.90 -17.73
CA TYR A 185 -4.52 12.24 -16.91
C TYR A 185 -4.96 13.64 -17.32
N TRP A 186 -6.09 13.73 -18.03
CA TRP A 186 -6.58 14.96 -18.62
C TRP A 186 -6.89 16.07 -17.58
N ASP A 187 -7.15 15.67 -16.34
CA ASP A 187 -7.46 16.55 -15.21
C ASP A 187 -6.31 16.70 -14.21
N PHE A 188 -5.18 16.00 -14.39
CA PHE A 188 -3.97 16.23 -13.59
C PHE A 188 -3.07 17.25 -14.29
N ARG A 189 -3.17 18.52 -13.88
CA ARG A 189 -2.35 19.59 -14.47
C ARG A 189 -0.98 19.70 -13.80
N LYS A 190 0.04 19.92 -14.61
CA LYS A 190 1.42 20.11 -14.14
C LYS A 190 1.57 21.35 -13.26
N GLU A 191 0.83 22.40 -13.58
CA GLU A 191 0.85 23.70 -12.91
C GLU A 191 0.36 23.59 -11.45
N ASP A 192 -0.55 22.65 -11.18
CA ASP A 192 -1.11 22.39 -9.86
C ASP A 192 -0.18 21.51 -9.01
N PHE A 193 0.73 20.75 -9.64
CA PHE A 193 1.64 19.85 -8.96
C PHE A 193 2.92 20.56 -8.50
N LYS A 194 3.11 20.71 -7.19
CA LYS A 194 4.34 21.30 -6.62
C LYS A 194 5.45 20.26 -6.42
N ALA A 195 5.23 19.31 -5.53
CA ALA A 195 6.13 18.21 -5.20
C ALA A 195 5.37 17.13 -4.42
N ILE A 196 5.92 15.91 -4.38
CA ILE A 196 5.42 14.87 -3.49
C ILE A 196 5.71 15.21 -2.02
N PRO A 197 4.85 14.83 -1.05
CA PRO A 197 5.23 14.77 0.36
C PRO A 197 6.36 13.75 0.61
N ALA A 198 7.07 13.92 1.73
CA ALA A 198 8.17 13.03 2.11
C ALA A 198 7.70 11.59 2.39
N ASN A 199 6.49 11.44 2.92
CA ASN A 199 5.83 10.16 3.18
C ASN A 199 4.89 9.73 2.06
N GLN A 200 5.15 10.15 0.82
CA GLN A 200 4.35 9.78 -0.34
C GLN A 200 4.19 8.26 -0.45
N GLU A 201 2.94 7.84 -0.70
CA GLU A 201 2.58 6.45 -0.95
C GLU A 201 3.19 5.93 -2.26
N PHE A 202 3.67 4.69 -2.23
CA PHE A 202 4.37 4.10 -3.36
C PHE A 202 4.33 2.57 -3.33
N TYR A 203 4.58 1.97 -4.49
CA TYR A 203 4.88 0.56 -4.60
C TYR A 203 6.04 0.32 -5.58
N LEU A 204 6.61 -0.88 -5.56
CA LEU A 204 7.76 -1.24 -6.39
C LEU A 204 7.33 -2.21 -7.49
N THR A 205 7.79 -1.95 -8.71
CA THR A 205 7.70 -2.88 -9.84
C THR A 205 9.10 -3.37 -10.19
N ASP A 206 9.21 -4.27 -11.16
CA ASP A 206 10.51 -4.65 -11.72
C ASP A 206 11.17 -3.51 -12.52
N LYS A 207 10.40 -2.50 -12.92
CA LYS A 207 10.85 -1.40 -13.78
C LYS A 207 11.18 -0.13 -13.01
N GLY A 208 10.53 0.12 -11.88
CA GLY A 208 10.71 1.37 -11.15
C GLY A 208 9.97 1.46 -9.82
N ILE A 209 10.02 2.67 -9.26
CA ILE A 209 9.21 3.09 -8.11
C ILE A 209 7.93 3.70 -8.69
N VAL A 210 6.76 3.17 -8.35
CA VAL A 210 5.48 3.78 -8.73
C VAL A 210 4.97 4.62 -7.57
N VAL A 211 4.88 5.92 -7.79
CA VAL A 211 4.18 6.84 -6.89
C VAL A 211 2.76 7.01 -7.40
N TYR A 212 1.80 7.05 -6.48
CA TYR A 212 0.40 7.21 -6.83
C TYR A 212 -0.30 8.21 -5.90
N PHE A 213 -1.40 8.80 -6.39
CA PHE A 213 -2.16 9.83 -5.69
C PHE A 213 -3.58 9.35 -5.43
N SER A 214 -4.16 9.73 -4.29
CA SER A 214 -5.51 9.30 -3.94
C SER A 214 -6.54 9.91 -4.90
N THR A 215 -7.70 9.25 -5.06
CA THR A 215 -8.81 9.86 -5.80
C THR A 215 -9.15 11.22 -5.20
N TYR A 216 -9.48 12.22 -6.04
CA TYR A 216 -9.76 13.60 -5.64
C TYR A 216 -8.57 14.42 -5.14
N GLU A 217 -7.36 13.87 -5.07
CA GLU A 217 -6.17 14.66 -4.69
C GLU A 217 -5.75 15.61 -5.81
N TYR A 218 -5.64 15.10 -7.03
CA TYR A 218 -5.31 15.87 -8.24
C TYR A 218 -6.25 15.60 -9.41
N THR A 219 -7.09 14.57 -9.30
CA THR A 219 -7.95 14.10 -10.40
C THR A 219 -9.34 13.80 -9.90
N SER A 220 -10.32 13.88 -10.79
CA SER A 220 -11.67 13.41 -10.57
C SER A 220 -11.71 11.90 -10.29
N PHE A 221 -12.79 11.45 -9.68
CA PHE A 221 -13.02 10.02 -9.45
C PHE A 221 -13.06 9.20 -10.74
N ALA A 222 -13.54 9.80 -11.84
CA ALA A 222 -13.63 9.15 -13.15
C ALA A 222 -12.25 8.80 -13.72
N THR A 223 -11.23 9.61 -13.44
CA THR A 223 -9.83 9.34 -13.83
C THR A 223 -9.21 8.21 -13.00
N GLY A 224 -9.73 7.97 -11.80
CA GLY A 224 -9.22 6.99 -10.85
C GLY A 224 -7.93 7.43 -10.15
N ILE A 225 -7.11 6.47 -9.71
CA ILE A 225 -5.86 6.71 -8.97
C ILE A 225 -4.73 6.98 -9.96
N PRO A 226 -4.17 8.21 -10.01
CA PRO A 226 -3.06 8.52 -10.89
C PRO A 226 -1.79 7.82 -10.41
N GLU A 227 -1.06 7.18 -11.33
CA GLU A 227 0.17 6.45 -11.05
C GLU A 227 1.31 6.93 -11.96
N PHE A 228 2.49 7.16 -11.38
CA PHE A 228 3.70 7.62 -12.07
C PHE A 228 4.84 6.65 -11.76
N GLU A 229 5.22 5.85 -12.77
CA GLU A 229 6.38 4.97 -12.66
C GLU A 229 7.66 5.78 -12.89
N ILE A 230 8.54 5.81 -11.89
CA ILE A 230 9.86 6.43 -11.93
C ILE A 230 10.86 5.32 -12.28
N PRO A 231 11.34 5.26 -13.54
CA PRO A 231 12.13 4.11 -14.00
C PRO A 231 13.46 4.02 -13.26
N TYR A 232 13.85 2.81 -12.85
CA TYR A 232 15.14 2.59 -12.19
C TYR A 232 16.31 3.05 -13.04
N SER A 233 16.22 2.95 -14.37
CA SER A 233 17.25 3.44 -15.29
C SER A 233 17.56 4.93 -15.12
N LYS A 234 16.59 5.76 -14.69
CA LYS A 234 16.78 7.20 -14.45
C LYS A 234 17.35 7.52 -13.08
N ILE A 235 17.08 6.67 -12.07
CA ILE A 235 17.37 6.99 -10.67
C ILE A 235 18.40 6.05 -10.00
N LYS A 236 18.90 5.02 -10.69
CA LYS A 236 19.79 3.98 -10.13
C LYS A 236 20.96 4.53 -9.31
N LYS A 237 21.59 5.62 -9.77
CA LYS A 237 22.74 6.23 -9.08
C LYS A 237 22.41 6.79 -7.68
N TYR A 238 21.15 7.07 -7.42
CA TYR A 238 20.64 7.63 -6.16
C TYR A 238 20.13 6.58 -5.18
N LEU A 239 19.92 5.34 -5.63
CA LEU A 239 19.30 4.29 -4.82
C LEU A 239 20.29 3.61 -3.87
N THR A 240 19.79 3.17 -2.73
CA THR A 240 20.53 2.33 -1.78
C THR A 240 20.86 0.98 -2.46
N PRO A 241 22.10 0.45 -2.34
CA PRO A 241 22.44 -0.85 -2.90
C PRO A 241 21.57 -1.99 -2.36
N GLY A 242 21.24 -2.96 -3.22
CA GLY A 242 20.48 -4.15 -2.83
C GLY A 242 18.96 -4.00 -2.89
N LEU A 243 18.47 -2.95 -3.58
CA LEU A 243 17.09 -2.79 -4.04
C LEU A 243 16.87 -3.34 -5.45
#